data_AF-A0A7X9ISR9-F1
#
_entry.id   AF-A0A7X9ISR9-F1
#
_cell.length_a   1.000
_cell.length_b   1.000
_cell.length_c   1.000
_cell.angle_alpha   90.00
_cell.angle_beta   90.00
_cell.angle_gamma   90.00
#
_symmetry.space_group_name_H-M   'P 1'
#
loop_
_entity.id
_entity.type
_entity.pdbx_description
1 polymer ?
#
loop_
_entity_poly.entity_id
_entity_poly.type
_entity_poly.pdbx_seq_one_letter_code
_entity_poly.pdbx_strand_id
1 'polypeptide(L)'
;MVVVLGFSAAGFGCGDDTAPVDAGAEDAPGDDGASDCPGAPPPGAPCDAPGRVCAYTIPSCGMMECTCTGGFWSCMGGHYCDAGDETDAEAPDVPGDAPGDASPPACEPVAGSAYAIAFRPGAPWVGGSTRVSVTGPEALTNVAIEAVGPGSSPAPVWIGVDGTGPYTWNWSVVFPAAGVWCATFRADPDGTVYQRAPVTVSASMPPAAAFKVVSNHQWTCDEEYTWAINVDTVVLDETGAPLPGVRVLVEHDPCETAADHPPPAEVTTGDDGTVRWENYNPRCFFHERVADAPSDTAIEIYTGIWEDQEDGGGGRCNYCSTFAENVWGHWSYTITFQRTPGATELCEVPSDHAGQARCSPLLHWEEPGACTPL
;
A
#
# COMPACT_ATOMS: atom_id res chain seq x y z
N MET A 1 -32.77 -60.84 -10.44
CA MET A 1 -32.40 -60.44 -11.81
C MET A 1 -32.14 -58.95 -11.76
N VAL A 2 -30.89 -58.58 -11.54
CA VAL A 2 -30.40 -57.21 -11.33
C VAL A 2 -29.39 -56.96 -12.44
N VAL A 3 -29.65 -55.96 -13.27
CA VAL A 3 -28.75 -55.55 -14.35
C VAL A 3 -27.79 -54.53 -13.76
N VAL A 4 -26.53 -54.93 -13.60
CA VAL A 4 -25.39 -54.06 -13.28
C VAL A 4 -24.75 -53.69 -14.61
N LEU A 5 -24.85 -52.42 -15.02
CA LEU A 5 -24.07 -51.88 -16.13
C LEU A 5 -22.84 -51.20 -15.55
N GLY A 6 -21.69 -51.85 -15.70
CA GLY A 6 -20.39 -51.26 -15.50
C GLY A 6 -19.96 -50.53 -16.78
N PHE A 7 -19.46 -49.30 -16.62
CA PHE A 7 -18.63 -48.64 -17.63
C PHE A 7 -17.30 -48.26 -16.98
N SER A 8 -16.24 -48.82 -17.53
CA SER A 8 -14.84 -48.52 -17.24
C SER A 8 -14.29 -47.51 -18.24
N ALA A 9 -13.62 -46.51 -17.70
CA ALA A 9 -12.51 -45.69 -18.22
C ALA A 9 -12.27 -45.54 -19.74
N ALA A 10 -12.28 -44.29 -20.20
CA ALA A 10 -11.35 -43.78 -21.20
C ALA A 10 -10.83 -42.42 -20.72
N GLY A 11 -9.52 -42.31 -20.57
CA GLY A 11 -8.85 -41.04 -20.28
C GLY A 11 -8.78 -40.15 -21.52
N PHE A 12 -8.96 -38.85 -21.28
CA PHE A 12 -8.55 -37.75 -22.15
C PHE A 12 -7.68 -36.88 -21.22
N GLY A 13 -6.38 -36.65 -21.43
CA GLY A 13 -5.69 -36.31 -22.66
C GLY A 13 -5.60 -34.78 -22.72
N CYS A 14 -4.64 -34.19 -22.00
CA CYS A 14 -4.33 -32.76 -22.12
C CYS A 14 -3.91 -32.50 -23.57
N GLY A 15 -4.70 -31.70 -24.30
CA GLY A 15 -4.31 -31.18 -25.59
C GLY A 15 -3.34 -30.02 -25.39
N ASP A 16 -2.14 -30.16 -25.94
CA ASP A 16 -1.26 -29.02 -26.22
C ASP A 16 -1.91 -28.19 -27.33
N ASP A 17 -2.38 -27.00 -26.99
CA ASP A 17 -2.81 -26.00 -27.98
C ASP A 17 -1.56 -25.36 -28.60
N THR A 18 -1.28 -25.77 -29.84
CA THR A 18 -0.37 -25.09 -30.74
C THR A 18 -0.89 -23.68 -31.04
N ALA A 19 -0.11 -22.67 -30.68
CA ALA A 19 -0.32 -21.28 -31.05
C ALA A 19 -0.43 -21.09 -32.59
N PRO A 20 -1.24 -20.15 -33.08
CA PRO A 20 -1.27 -19.82 -34.49
C PRO A 20 0.05 -19.16 -34.91
N VAL A 21 0.58 -19.65 -36.02
CA VAL A 21 1.76 -19.15 -36.71
C VAL A 21 1.40 -17.78 -37.31
N ASP A 22 1.98 -16.70 -36.78
CA ASP A 22 1.89 -15.39 -37.40
C ASP A 22 2.86 -15.32 -38.59
N ALA A 23 2.38 -14.75 -39.69
CA ALA A 23 3.08 -14.70 -40.95
C ALA A 23 4.19 -13.66 -40.90
N GLY A 24 5.40 -14.06 -41.27
CA GLY A 24 6.59 -13.24 -41.23
C GLY A 24 6.50 -11.94 -42.06
N ALA A 25 6.93 -10.86 -41.44
CA ALA A 25 7.67 -9.81 -42.12
C ALA A 25 9.16 -10.15 -41.97
N GLU A 26 9.85 -10.33 -43.09
CA GLU A 26 11.27 -10.69 -43.12
C GLU A 26 12.12 -9.50 -42.65
N ASP A 27 12.78 -9.62 -41.50
CA ASP A 27 13.86 -8.74 -41.10
C ASP A 27 15.04 -8.94 -42.04
N ALA A 28 15.52 -7.83 -42.62
CA ALA A 28 16.77 -7.80 -43.35
C ALA A 28 17.94 -8.12 -42.40
N PRO A 29 18.88 -9.00 -42.78
CA PRO A 29 20.01 -9.34 -41.92
C PRO A 29 21.05 -8.22 -41.97
N GLY A 30 21.28 -7.52 -40.84
CA GLY A 30 22.49 -6.72 -40.66
C GLY A 30 22.40 -5.38 -39.92
N ASP A 31 21.40 -5.13 -39.09
CA ASP A 31 21.39 -3.95 -38.21
C ASP A 31 21.17 -4.40 -36.77
N ASP A 32 22.24 -4.43 -35.98
CA ASP A 32 22.24 -4.74 -34.54
C ASP A 32 21.65 -3.60 -33.69
N GLY A 33 20.98 -2.62 -34.33
CA GLY A 33 20.23 -1.55 -33.67
C GLY A 33 21.12 -0.48 -33.02
N ALA A 34 22.43 -0.70 -32.95
CA ALA A 34 23.41 0.21 -32.40
C ALA A 34 23.95 1.14 -33.50
N SER A 35 23.08 2.01 -34.04
CA SER A 35 23.54 3.09 -34.91
C SER A 35 24.06 4.26 -34.08
N ASP A 36 25.27 4.74 -34.41
CA ASP A 36 25.89 5.93 -33.80
C ASP A 36 24.92 7.13 -33.82
N CYS A 37 24.43 7.54 -32.65
CA CYS A 37 23.56 8.69 -32.48
C CYS A 37 24.42 9.97 -32.43
N PRO A 38 24.23 10.98 -33.30
CA PRO A 38 25.06 12.19 -33.33
C PRO A 38 24.73 13.10 -32.14
N GLY A 39 25.40 12.85 -31.01
CA GLY A 39 25.30 13.66 -29.80
C GLY A 39 24.18 13.21 -28.85
N ALA A 40 24.41 13.42 -27.56
CA ALA A 40 23.46 13.12 -26.50
C ALA A 40 22.22 14.03 -26.62
N PRO A 41 21.02 13.51 -26.92
CA PRO A 41 19.80 14.30 -26.79
C PRO A 41 19.58 14.63 -25.30
N PRO A 42 19.21 15.87 -24.95
CA PRO A 42 18.87 16.18 -23.57
C PRO A 42 17.67 15.34 -23.11
N PRO A 43 17.60 14.95 -21.82
CA PRO A 43 16.44 14.25 -21.29
C PRO A 43 15.13 14.98 -21.64
N GLY A 44 14.14 14.24 -22.14
CA GLY A 44 12.87 14.82 -22.59
C GLY A 44 12.87 15.41 -24.02
N ALA A 45 13.95 15.26 -24.78
CA ALA A 45 13.90 15.55 -26.22
C ALA A 45 12.98 14.54 -26.96
N PRO A 46 12.23 14.99 -27.97
CA PRO A 46 11.39 14.11 -28.76
C PRO A 46 12.24 13.11 -29.57
N CYS A 47 11.71 11.92 -29.77
CA CYS A 47 12.33 10.84 -30.53
C CYS A 47 11.34 10.22 -31.50
N ASP A 48 11.80 9.99 -32.74
CA ASP A 48 10.94 9.58 -33.85
C ASP A 48 10.69 8.06 -33.93
N ALA A 49 11.36 7.27 -33.07
CA ALA A 49 11.34 5.80 -33.13
C ALA A 49 11.24 5.17 -31.72
N PRO A 50 10.01 4.88 -31.23
CA PRO A 50 9.80 4.17 -29.97
C PRO A 50 10.55 2.82 -29.94
N GLY A 51 11.21 2.53 -28.82
CA GLY A 51 11.99 1.31 -28.63
C GLY A 51 13.46 1.41 -29.07
N ARG A 52 13.90 2.53 -29.67
CA ARG A 52 15.31 2.73 -29.99
C ARG A 52 16.14 2.96 -28.72
N VAL A 53 17.29 2.29 -28.65
CA VAL A 53 18.30 2.47 -27.60
C VAL A 53 19.53 3.15 -28.19
N CYS A 54 19.99 4.24 -27.57
CA CYS A 54 21.26 4.89 -27.89
C CYS A 54 22.18 4.76 -26.67
N ALA A 55 23.44 4.37 -26.89
CA ALA A 55 24.49 4.40 -25.88
C ALA A 55 25.56 5.41 -26.28
N TYR A 56 26.02 6.24 -25.35
CA TYR A 56 27.16 7.13 -25.59
C TYR A 56 28.07 7.24 -24.38
N THR A 57 29.36 7.44 -24.64
CA THR A 57 30.39 7.58 -23.59
C THR A 57 30.57 9.06 -23.24
N ILE A 58 30.35 9.42 -21.98
CA ILE A 58 30.72 10.71 -21.44
C ILE A 58 32.17 10.60 -20.95
N PRO A 59 33.13 11.40 -21.49
CA PRO A 59 34.56 11.25 -21.18
C PRO A 59 34.94 11.28 -19.69
N SER A 60 34.07 11.80 -18.83
CA SER A 60 34.25 11.88 -17.37
C SER A 60 33.32 10.99 -16.54
N CYS A 61 32.24 10.46 -17.09
CA CYS A 61 31.16 9.83 -16.32
C CYS A 61 30.79 8.39 -16.79
N GLY A 62 31.51 7.84 -17.78
CA GLY A 62 31.27 6.47 -18.28
C GLY A 62 30.21 6.39 -19.38
N MET A 63 29.68 5.19 -19.63
CA MET A 63 28.67 4.95 -20.66
C MET A 63 27.27 5.28 -20.12
N MET A 64 26.49 6.03 -20.87
CA MET A 64 25.10 6.37 -20.59
C MET A 64 24.20 5.73 -21.65
N GLU A 65 23.15 5.03 -21.23
CA GLU A 65 22.15 4.42 -22.11
C GLU A 65 20.83 5.20 -22.04
N CYS A 66 20.27 5.48 -23.21
CA CYS A 66 19.00 6.19 -23.37
C CYS A 66 18.04 5.37 -24.23
N THR A 67 16.80 5.25 -23.78
CA THR A 67 15.73 4.53 -24.46
C THR A 67 14.61 5.50 -24.82
N CYS A 68 14.14 5.43 -26.06
CA CYS A 68 12.99 6.20 -26.54
C CYS A 68 11.68 5.48 -26.13
N THR A 69 10.94 6.06 -25.19
CA THR A 69 9.65 5.51 -24.71
C THR A 69 8.57 6.59 -24.83
N GLY A 70 7.46 6.26 -25.49
CA GLY A 70 6.34 7.19 -25.66
C GLY A 70 6.67 8.44 -26.50
N GLY A 71 7.68 8.38 -27.37
CA GLY A 71 8.11 9.51 -28.20
C GLY A 71 9.08 10.49 -27.53
N PHE A 72 9.60 10.16 -26.34
CA PHE A 72 10.62 10.94 -25.66
C PHE A 72 11.81 10.07 -25.18
N TRP A 73 13.00 10.66 -25.16
CA TRP A 73 14.20 9.98 -24.63
C TRP A 73 14.20 9.96 -23.10
N SER A 74 14.36 8.76 -22.53
CA SER A 74 14.62 8.51 -21.11
C SER A 74 16.01 7.88 -20.96
N CYS A 75 16.89 8.50 -20.19
CA CYS A 75 18.26 8.03 -19.99
C CYS A 75 18.44 7.50 -18.57
N MET A 76 18.89 6.25 -18.43
CA MET A 76 19.19 5.62 -17.15
C MET A 76 20.68 5.26 -17.12
N GLY A 77 21.43 5.90 -16.22
CA GLY A 77 22.84 5.59 -16.04
C GLY A 77 23.69 6.85 -15.92
N GLY A 78 24.05 7.19 -14.69
CA GLY A 78 24.99 8.26 -14.38
C GLY A 78 24.78 8.73 -12.95
N HIS A 79 25.64 8.30 -12.02
CA HIS A 79 25.78 9.00 -10.75
C HIS A 79 25.92 10.50 -11.03
N TYR A 80 25.15 11.32 -10.32
CA TYR A 80 25.20 12.78 -10.35
C TYR A 80 26.64 13.28 -10.50
N CYS A 81 27.00 13.77 -11.68
CA CYS A 81 28.23 14.51 -11.89
C CYS A 81 27.93 15.94 -11.39
N ASP A 82 28.10 16.13 -10.08
CA ASP A 82 27.95 17.43 -9.41
C ASP A 82 29.09 18.35 -9.89
N ALA A 83 28.76 19.27 -10.79
CA ALA A 83 29.66 20.32 -11.23
C ALA A 83 29.64 21.47 -10.21
N GLY A 84 30.08 21.17 -8.98
CA GLY A 84 30.38 22.17 -7.97
C GLY A 84 31.85 22.56 -8.06
N ASP A 85 32.12 23.80 -8.46
CA ASP A 85 33.44 24.42 -8.29
C ASP A 85 33.77 24.44 -6.79
N GLU A 86 34.74 23.63 -6.37
CA GLU A 86 35.35 23.72 -5.05
C GLU A 86 36.12 25.05 -4.97
N THR A 87 35.47 26.06 -4.40
CA THR A 87 36.14 27.27 -3.93
C THR A 87 36.41 27.12 -2.45
N ASP A 88 37.70 27.12 -2.09
CA ASP A 88 38.21 27.05 -0.72
C ASP A 88 37.61 28.18 0.14
N ALA A 89 36.58 27.86 0.92
CA ALA A 89 36.06 28.75 1.96
C ALA A 89 36.94 28.63 3.22
N GLU A 90 37.57 29.74 3.62
CA GLU A 90 38.27 29.87 4.90
C GLU A 90 37.37 29.42 6.05
N ALA A 91 37.90 28.52 6.88
CA ALA A 91 37.20 27.95 8.03
C ALA A 91 36.89 29.04 9.08
N PRO A 92 35.63 29.24 9.48
CA PRO A 92 35.29 30.07 10.63
C PRO A 92 35.70 29.39 11.94
N ASP A 93 36.09 30.21 12.92
CA ASP A 93 36.54 29.81 14.26
C ASP A 93 35.60 28.81 14.94
N VAL A 94 36.20 27.74 15.46
CA VAL A 94 35.56 26.63 16.17
C VAL A 94 34.77 27.13 17.39
N PRO A 95 33.44 26.93 17.46
CA PRO A 95 32.67 27.17 18.68
C PRO A 95 33.13 26.20 19.77
N GLY A 96 33.26 26.70 21.00
CA GLY A 96 33.76 25.94 22.15
C GLY A 96 33.09 24.59 22.35
N ASP A 97 33.90 23.63 22.80
CA ASP A 97 33.57 22.21 22.99
C ASP A 97 32.13 21.99 23.45
N ALA A 98 31.39 21.21 22.65
CA ALA A 98 30.07 20.72 23.01
C ALA A 98 30.13 20.02 24.39
N PRO A 99 29.08 20.17 25.22
CA PRO A 99 29.01 19.45 26.49
C PRO A 99 29.26 17.96 26.23
N GLY A 100 30.25 17.37 26.92
CA GLY A 100 30.69 16.01 26.64
C GLY A 100 29.51 15.03 26.60
N ASP A 101 29.46 14.22 25.54
CA ASP A 101 28.45 13.19 25.32
C ASP A 101 28.30 12.33 26.56
N ALA A 102 27.21 12.55 27.30
CA ALA A 102 26.82 11.67 28.37
C ALA A 102 26.63 10.27 27.77
N SER A 103 27.28 9.27 28.36
CA SER A 103 27.12 7.88 27.90
C SER A 103 25.61 7.55 27.83
N PRO A 104 25.13 6.97 26.72
CA PRO A 104 23.72 6.69 26.57
C PRO A 104 23.23 5.81 27.73
N PRO A 105 22.00 6.04 28.24
CA PRO A 105 21.46 5.24 29.32
C PRO A 105 21.44 3.77 28.91
N ALA A 106 21.82 2.88 29.83
CA ALA A 106 21.80 1.44 29.58
C ALA A 106 20.36 0.99 29.26
N CYS A 107 20.09 0.73 27.98
CA CYS A 107 18.77 0.34 27.48
C CYS A 107 18.66 -1.12 27.05
N GLU A 108 19.52 -1.97 27.62
CA GLU A 108 19.46 -3.40 27.35
C GLU A 108 18.14 -3.99 27.88
N PRO A 109 17.41 -4.77 27.05
CA PRO A 109 16.25 -5.51 27.49
C PRO A 109 16.55 -6.36 28.72
N VAL A 110 15.56 -6.53 29.59
CA VAL A 110 15.75 -7.34 30.80
C VAL A 110 15.83 -8.81 30.39
N ALA A 111 16.99 -9.43 30.61
CA ALA A 111 17.24 -10.81 30.22
C ALA A 111 16.21 -11.77 30.83
N GLY A 112 15.55 -12.57 29.98
CA GLY A 112 14.52 -13.52 30.40
C GLY A 112 13.16 -12.90 30.74
N SER A 113 12.95 -11.61 30.47
CA SER A 113 11.65 -10.97 30.67
C SER A 113 10.56 -11.57 29.78
N ALA A 114 9.41 -11.85 30.37
CA ALA A 114 8.20 -12.26 29.65
C ALA A 114 7.34 -11.07 29.18
N TYR A 115 7.82 -9.85 29.37
CA TYR A 115 7.10 -8.62 29.04
C TYR A 115 7.61 -8.03 27.73
N ALA A 116 6.71 -7.51 26.90
CA ALA A 116 7.04 -6.88 25.63
C ALA A 116 6.52 -5.44 25.60
N ILE A 117 7.35 -4.48 25.16
CA ILE A 117 6.97 -3.09 24.96
C ILE A 117 6.80 -2.85 23.46
N ALA A 118 5.67 -2.27 23.06
CA ALA A 118 5.38 -1.86 21.69
C ALA A 118 5.03 -0.37 21.63
N PHE A 119 5.38 0.27 20.51
CA PHE A 119 5.11 1.69 20.25
C PHE A 119 4.18 1.81 19.03
N ARG A 120 3.19 2.70 19.12
CA ARG A 120 2.31 3.04 18.01
C ARG A 120 2.20 4.57 17.90
N PRO A 121 2.70 5.18 16.81
CA PRO A 121 3.40 4.53 15.70
C PRO A 121 4.73 3.90 16.13
N GLY A 122 5.20 2.90 15.38
CA GLY A 122 6.47 2.21 15.67
C GLY A 122 7.70 3.09 15.48
N ALA A 123 7.56 4.18 14.72
CA ALA A 123 8.55 5.24 14.56
C ALA A 123 7.97 6.58 15.06
N PRO A 124 8.08 6.86 16.37
CA PRO A 124 7.66 8.14 16.93
C PRO A 124 8.43 9.33 16.36
N TRP A 125 7.88 10.52 16.55
CA TRP A 125 8.55 11.79 16.22
C TRP A 125 8.32 12.84 17.31
N VAL A 126 9.14 13.89 17.28
CA VAL A 126 9.04 15.02 18.21
C VAL A 126 7.67 15.69 18.11
N GLY A 127 7.00 15.85 19.24
CA GLY A 127 5.67 16.47 19.32
C GLY A 127 4.50 15.57 18.90
N GLY A 128 4.76 14.39 18.33
CA GLY A 128 3.75 13.37 18.04
C GLY A 128 3.33 12.61 19.29
N SER A 129 2.03 12.32 19.41
CA SER A 129 1.54 11.42 20.45
C SER A 129 1.77 9.97 20.06
N THR A 130 2.48 9.23 20.92
CA THR A 130 2.79 7.81 20.75
C THR A 130 2.09 7.00 21.82
N ARG A 131 1.31 5.99 21.42
CA ARG A 131 0.81 4.97 22.34
C ARG A 131 1.94 3.99 22.66
N VAL A 132 2.20 3.79 23.94
CA VAL A 132 3.09 2.74 24.44
C VAL A 132 2.24 1.66 25.07
N SER A 133 2.40 0.43 24.60
CA SER A 133 1.68 -0.74 25.10
C SER A 133 2.68 -1.72 25.69
N VAL A 134 2.40 -2.23 26.88
CA VAL A 134 3.21 -3.27 27.51
C VAL A 134 2.34 -4.50 27.73
N THR A 135 2.75 -5.64 27.19
CA THR A 135 2.02 -6.91 27.34
C THR A 135 2.81 -7.87 28.22
N GLY A 136 2.16 -8.53 29.16
CA GLY A 136 2.79 -9.50 30.05
C GLY A 136 1.80 -10.48 30.70
N PRO A 137 2.31 -11.57 31.32
CA PRO A 137 1.47 -12.64 31.83
C PRO A 137 0.85 -12.37 33.21
N GLU A 138 1.46 -11.52 34.04
CA GLU A 138 1.04 -11.32 35.43
C GLU A 138 0.11 -10.11 35.58
N ALA A 139 -0.87 -10.20 36.48
CA ALA A 139 -1.79 -9.10 36.77
C ALA A 139 -1.11 -8.06 37.70
N LEU A 140 -0.22 -7.24 37.14
CA LEU A 140 0.48 -6.19 37.88
C LEU A 140 -0.43 -5.01 38.22
N THR A 141 -0.21 -4.42 39.40
CA THR A 141 -0.83 -3.17 39.85
C THR A 141 0.24 -2.10 40.08
N ASN A 142 -0.14 -0.82 40.18
CA ASN A 142 0.81 0.29 40.38
C ASN A 142 1.93 0.32 39.34
N VAL A 143 1.56 0.09 38.08
CA VAL A 143 2.50 0.04 36.96
C VAL A 143 2.84 1.44 36.46
N ALA A 144 4.05 1.60 35.93
CA ALA A 144 4.51 2.82 35.30
C ALA A 144 5.38 2.52 34.07
N ILE A 145 5.31 3.42 33.09
CA ILE A 145 6.29 3.53 32.02
C ILE A 145 7.09 4.82 32.25
N GLU A 146 8.40 4.76 32.06
CA GLU A 146 9.30 5.90 32.10
C GLU A 146 10.12 5.93 30.81
N ALA A 147 10.35 7.10 30.22
CA ALA A 147 11.23 7.23 29.07
C ALA A 147 12.39 8.18 29.39
N VAL A 148 13.62 7.71 29.17
CA VAL A 148 14.85 8.48 29.38
C VAL A 148 15.62 8.55 28.06
N GLY A 149 16.00 9.76 27.66
CA GLY A 149 16.65 10.01 26.37
C GLY A 149 17.08 11.47 26.25
N PRO A 150 17.32 11.95 25.03
CA PRO A 150 17.69 13.34 24.78
C PRO A 150 16.65 14.33 25.31
N GLY A 151 17.08 15.34 26.06
CA GLY A 151 16.18 16.37 26.61
C GLY A 151 15.47 15.95 27.90
N SER A 152 14.27 16.50 28.14
CA SER A 152 13.49 16.22 29.35
C SER A 152 12.69 14.93 29.22
N SER A 153 12.69 14.06 30.23
CA SER A 153 11.81 12.88 30.25
C SER A 153 10.35 13.28 30.03
N PRO A 154 9.65 12.70 29.03
CA PRO A 154 8.25 12.97 28.81
C PRO A 154 7.42 12.41 29.96
N ALA A 155 6.28 13.04 30.25
CA ALA A 155 5.32 12.56 31.23
C ALA A 155 4.26 11.68 30.53
N PRO A 156 4.24 10.36 30.76
CA PRO A 156 3.24 9.48 30.16
C PRO A 156 1.86 9.71 30.77
N VAL A 157 0.83 9.68 29.92
CA VAL A 157 -0.57 9.76 30.33
C VAL A 157 -1.14 8.35 30.34
N TRP A 158 -1.61 7.88 31.50
CA TRP A 158 -2.27 6.58 31.63
C TRP A 158 -3.54 6.51 30.78
N ILE A 159 -3.69 5.43 30.01
CA ILE A 159 -4.91 5.15 29.23
C ILE A 159 -5.74 4.08 29.95
N GLY A 160 -5.15 2.92 30.23
CA GLY A 160 -5.88 1.80 30.79
C GLY A 160 -5.13 0.48 30.74
N VAL A 161 -5.82 -0.57 31.16
CA VAL A 161 -5.37 -1.96 31.07
C VAL A 161 -6.45 -2.80 30.42
N ASP A 162 -6.03 -3.67 29.51
CA ASP A 162 -6.89 -4.60 28.77
C ASP A 162 -6.48 -6.05 29.03
N GLY A 163 -7.41 -6.97 28.80
CA GLY A 163 -7.19 -8.42 28.87
C GLY A 163 -7.43 -9.04 30.25
N THR A 164 -7.64 -10.35 30.26
CA THR A 164 -7.72 -11.20 31.46
C THR A 164 -6.52 -12.14 31.61
N GLY A 165 -5.43 -11.86 30.88
CA GLY A 165 -4.24 -12.69 30.76
C GLY A 165 -4.04 -13.21 29.32
N PRO A 166 -2.97 -12.79 28.60
CA PRO A 166 -2.01 -11.75 28.98
C PRO A 166 -2.69 -10.39 29.17
N TYR A 167 -2.10 -9.55 30.02
CA TYR A 167 -2.55 -8.20 30.31
C TYR A 167 -1.79 -7.21 29.43
N THR A 168 -2.47 -6.17 28.95
CA THR A 168 -1.86 -5.09 28.18
C THR A 168 -2.12 -3.76 28.87
N TRP A 169 -1.07 -3.08 29.30
CA TRP A 169 -1.15 -1.74 29.87
C TRP A 169 -0.79 -0.69 28.82
N ASN A 170 -1.55 0.42 28.78
CA ASN A 170 -1.44 1.43 27.74
C ASN A 170 -1.21 2.84 28.31
N TRP A 171 -0.29 3.56 27.68
CA TRP A 171 0.00 4.98 27.92
C TRP A 171 0.06 5.78 26.63
N SER A 172 -0.16 7.10 26.72
CA SER A 172 0.15 8.07 25.68
C SER A 172 1.40 8.87 26.08
N VAL A 173 2.37 9.00 25.19
CA VAL A 173 3.65 9.69 25.43
C VAL A 173 3.94 10.66 24.28
N VAL A 174 4.36 11.89 24.60
CA VAL A 174 4.83 12.87 23.60
C VAL A 174 6.31 13.14 23.84
N PHE A 175 7.17 12.76 22.89
CA PHE A 175 8.61 12.94 23.02
C PHE A 175 9.02 14.38 22.68
N PRO A 176 9.84 15.05 23.51
CA PRO A 176 10.21 16.44 23.30
C PRO A 176 11.45 16.63 22.41
N ALA A 177 12.22 15.57 22.14
CA ALA A 177 13.43 15.65 21.33
C ALA A 177 13.69 14.37 20.54
N ALA A 178 14.39 14.52 19.42
CA ALA A 178 14.79 13.42 18.55
C ALA A 178 15.96 12.63 19.16
N GLY A 179 16.11 11.38 18.74
CA GLY A 179 17.20 10.48 19.13
C GLY A 179 16.70 9.20 19.78
N VAL A 180 17.62 8.46 20.40
CA VAL A 180 17.30 7.16 21.02
C VAL A 180 16.84 7.37 22.46
N TRP A 181 15.62 6.92 22.74
CA TRP A 181 15.03 6.90 24.07
C TRP A 181 14.97 5.48 24.61
N CYS A 182 15.03 5.35 25.92
CA CYS A 182 14.85 4.10 26.62
C CYS A 182 13.54 4.10 27.40
N ALA A 183 12.57 3.30 26.96
CA ALA A 183 11.33 3.06 27.71
C ALA A 183 11.57 1.96 28.74
N THR A 184 11.23 2.22 30.01
CA THR A 184 11.37 1.30 31.13
C THR A 184 10.01 1.06 31.75
N PHE A 185 9.59 -0.21 31.78
CA PHE A 185 8.36 -0.63 32.43
C PHE A 185 8.65 -1.18 33.83
N ARG A 186 7.91 -0.68 34.83
CA ARG A 186 8.04 -1.04 36.24
C ARG A 186 6.68 -1.26 36.89
N ALA A 187 6.67 -1.96 38.02
CA ALA A 187 5.52 -2.03 38.92
C ALA A 187 5.96 -1.99 40.39
N ASP A 188 5.01 -1.63 41.26
CA ASP A 188 5.09 -1.67 42.73
C ASP A 188 6.07 -0.70 43.42
N PRO A 189 5.87 -0.39 44.72
CA PRO A 189 6.59 0.68 45.42
C PRO A 189 8.11 0.49 45.55
N ASP A 190 8.64 -0.71 45.27
CA ASP A 190 10.08 -1.00 45.27
C ASP A 190 10.70 -1.01 43.84
N GLY A 191 9.91 -0.72 42.79
CA GLY A 191 10.44 -0.28 41.49
C GLY A 191 11.09 -1.36 40.61
N THR A 192 10.66 -2.62 40.73
CA THR A 192 11.15 -3.72 39.88
C THR A 192 11.00 -3.38 38.40
N VAL A 193 12.10 -3.48 37.66
CA VAL A 193 12.10 -3.29 36.21
C VAL A 193 11.76 -4.61 35.54
N TYR A 194 10.59 -4.65 34.90
CA TYR A 194 10.12 -5.83 34.20
C TYR A 194 10.62 -5.85 32.75
N GLN A 195 10.71 -4.69 32.10
CA GLN A 195 11.24 -4.62 30.74
C GLN A 195 11.85 -3.26 30.41
N ARG A 196 12.81 -3.26 29.48
CA ARG A 196 13.31 -2.07 28.80
C ARG A 196 13.22 -2.28 27.29
N ALA A 197 12.95 -1.20 26.56
CA ALA A 197 12.99 -1.21 25.11
C ALA A 197 13.53 0.14 24.59
N PRO A 198 14.51 0.12 23.67
CA PRO A 198 14.91 1.32 22.96
C PRO A 198 13.81 1.73 21.97
N VAL A 199 13.66 3.04 21.76
CA VAL A 199 12.84 3.61 20.69
C VAL A 199 13.56 4.79 20.07
N THR A 200 13.65 4.79 18.75
CA THR A 200 14.24 5.90 17.99
C THR A 200 13.14 6.90 17.65
N VAL A 201 13.28 8.13 18.15
CA VAL A 201 12.37 9.24 17.88
C VAL A 201 12.97 10.12 16.80
N SER A 202 12.21 10.37 15.73
CA SER A 202 12.60 11.22 14.61
C SER A 202 12.34 12.71 14.90
N ALA A 203 13.11 13.61 14.28
CA ALA A 203 13.00 15.05 14.50
C ALA A 203 11.70 15.67 13.97
N SER A 204 11.15 15.07 12.93
CA SER A 204 9.85 15.38 12.37
C SER A 204 9.10 14.08 12.16
N MET A 205 7.78 14.14 11.96
CA MET A 205 7.04 13.00 11.44
C MET A 205 7.81 12.47 10.22
N PRO A 206 8.15 11.16 10.17
CA PRO A 206 8.65 10.57 8.94
C PRO A 206 7.62 10.92 7.85
N PRO A 207 8.01 11.29 6.61
CA PRO A 207 7.03 11.39 5.54
C PRO A 207 6.26 10.07 5.58
N ALA A 208 4.96 10.14 5.88
CA ALA A 208 4.18 8.93 6.11
C ALA A 208 4.37 8.08 4.86
N ALA A 209 4.99 6.91 5.00
CA ALA A 209 5.27 6.06 3.86
C ALA A 209 3.94 5.85 3.14
N ALA A 210 3.94 6.16 1.84
CA ALA A 210 2.69 6.21 1.11
C ALA A 210 2.03 4.83 1.11
N PHE A 211 0.72 4.79 1.20
CA PHE A 211 -0.03 3.57 0.99
C PHE A 211 -0.23 3.38 -0.51
N LYS A 212 0.22 2.25 -1.04
CA LYS A 212 0.03 1.89 -2.44
C LYS A 212 -1.08 0.86 -2.54
N VAL A 213 -1.91 0.93 -3.57
CA VAL A 213 -2.89 -0.12 -3.86
C VAL A 213 -2.14 -1.28 -4.49
N VAL A 214 -2.06 -2.41 -3.79
CA VAL A 214 -1.39 -3.63 -4.28
C VAL A 214 -2.38 -4.63 -4.88
N SER A 215 -3.67 -4.44 -4.61
CA SER A 215 -4.77 -5.18 -5.23
C SER A 215 -6.05 -4.32 -5.18
N ASN A 216 -6.79 -4.28 -6.29
CA ASN A 216 -8.12 -3.69 -6.38
C ASN A 216 -9.01 -4.67 -7.16
N HIS A 217 -9.38 -5.76 -6.52
CA HIS A 217 -9.93 -6.92 -7.19
C HIS A 217 -11.45 -6.98 -7.17
N GLN A 218 -12.04 -7.09 -8.35
CA GLN A 218 -13.45 -7.42 -8.49
C GLN A 218 -13.63 -8.94 -8.56
N TRP A 219 -14.55 -9.47 -7.77
CA TRP A 219 -14.91 -10.89 -7.75
C TRP A 219 -16.43 -11.07 -7.69
N THR A 220 -16.90 -12.23 -8.15
CA THR A 220 -18.30 -12.66 -8.01
C THR A 220 -18.46 -13.49 -6.75
N CYS A 221 -19.47 -13.19 -5.94
CA CYS A 221 -19.87 -14.10 -4.88
C CYS A 221 -20.44 -15.40 -5.47
N ASP A 222 -20.11 -16.56 -4.91
CA ASP A 222 -20.91 -17.77 -5.07
C ASP A 222 -22.23 -17.55 -4.29
N GLU A 223 -23.28 -17.10 -5.00
CA GLU A 223 -24.69 -17.10 -4.59
C GLU A 223 -24.98 -16.81 -3.09
N GLU A 224 -24.94 -15.54 -2.67
CA GLU A 224 -25.79 -15.09 -1.56
C GLU A 224 -26.66 -13.93 -2.03
N TYR A 225 -27.99 -14.08 -1.85
CA TYR A 225 -29.05 -13.14 -2.24
C TYR A 225 -29.07 -11.85 -1.39
N THR A 226 -27.90 -11.32 -1.01
CA THR A 226 -27.85 -10.01 -0.38
C THR A 226 -27.84 -8.97 -1.50
N TRP A 227 -28.69 -7.95 -1.41
CA TRP A 227 -28.85 -6.93 -2.47
C TRP A 227 -27.68 -5.95 -2.55
N ALA A 228 -26.54 -6.26 -1.91
CA ALA A 228 -25.59 -5.28 -1.39
C ALA A 228 -24.15 -5.61 -1.77
N ILE A 229 -23.56 -4.86 -2.68
CA ILE A 229 -22.15 -5.02 -3.10
C ILE A 229 -21.24 -4.94 -1.88
N ASN A 230 -20.45 -5.99 -1.62
CA ASN A 230 -19.51 -6.00 -0.51
C ASN A 230 -18.20 -5.38 -0.98
N VAL A 231 -17.66 -4.47 -0.18
CA VAL A 231 -16.33 -3.91 -0.38
C VAL A 231 -15.49 -4.25 0.83
N ASP A 232 -14.48 -5.09 0.61
CA ASP A 232 -13.50 -5.52 1.60
C ASP A 232 -12.22 -4.70 1.45
N THR A 233 -11.99 -3.79 2.38
CA THR A 233 -10.76 -2.99 2.40
C THR A 233 -9.78 -3.57 3.41
N VAL A 234 -8.57 -3.90 2.96
CA VAL A 234 -7.47 -4.42 3.76
C VAL A 234 -6.36 -3.39 3.79
N VAL A 235 -5.83 -3.07 4.97
CA VAL A 235 -4.68 -2.17 5.13
C VAL A 235 -3.54 -2.89 5.82
N LEU A 236 -2.39 -2.91 5.16
CA LEU A 236 -1.19 -3.62 5.57
C LEU A 236 -0.02 -2.65 5.80
N ASP A 237 0.89 -3.04 6.69
CA ASP A 237 2.17 -2.39 6.88
C ASP A 237 3.19 -2.79 5.80
N GLU A 238 4.40 -2.24 5.90
CA GLU A 238 5.49 -2.49 4.96
C GLU A 238 5.93 -3.96 4.88
N THR A 239 5.57 -4.80 5.85
CA THR A 239 5.88 -6.23 5.89
C THR A 239 4.72 -7.11 5.42
N GLY A 240 3.56 -6.51 5.12
CA GLY A 240 2.33 -7.21 4.79
C GLY A 240 1.52 -7.64 6.02
N ALA A 241 1.85 -7.15 7.21
CA ALA A 241 1.07 -7.42 8.41
C ALA A 241 -0.12 -6.44 8.52
N PRO A 242 -1.26 -6.88 9.08
CA PRO A 242 -2.44 -6.04 9.16
C PRO A 242 -2.28 -4.83 10.07
N LEU A 243 -2.80 -3.68 9.64
CA LEU A 243 -2.82 -2.43 10.39
C LEU A 243 -4.23 -2.11 10.91
N PRO A 244 -4.49 -2.28 12.22
CA PRO A 244 -5.80 -1.97 12.79
C PRO A 244 -5.96 -0.49 13.11
N GLY A 245 -7.21 -0.01 13.09
CA GLY A 245 -7.56 1.37 13.41
C GLY A 245 -7.15 2.39 12.34
N VAL A 246 -6.91 1.95 11.11
CA VAL A 246 -6.59 2.84 9.98
C VAL A 246 -7.91 3.34 9.38
N ARG A 247 -8.00 4.67 9.23
CA ARG A 247 -9.11 5.34 8.57
C ARG A 247 -8.94 5.28 7.06
N VAL A 248 -9.99 4.92 6.34
CA VAL A 248 -10.05 4.91 4.87
C VAL A 248 -11.20 5.80 4.45
N LEU A 249 -10.90 6.77 3.59
CA LEU A 249 -11.90 7.65 3.00
C LEU A 249 -12.59 6.91 1.86
N VAL A 250 -13.93 6.98 1.84
CA VAL A 250 -14.76 6.45 0.77
C VAL A 250 -15.41 7.65 0.11
N GLU A 251 -14.86 8.02 -1.04
CA GLU A 251 -15.32 9.13 -1.87
C GLU A 251 -16.17 8.57 -3.02
N HIS A 252 -17.06 9.38 -3.55
CA HIS A 252 -17.84 9.00 -4.71
C HIS A 252 -18.23 10.23 -5.51
N ASP A 253 -18.35 10.06 -6.81
CA ASP A 253 -18.93 11.09 -7.66
C ASP A 253 -20.42 11.33 -7.32
N PRO A 254 -20.99 12.48 -7.69
CA PRO A 254 -22.43 12.71 -7.57
C PRO A 254 -23.22 11.60 -8.28
N CYS A 255 -23.90 10.77 -7.50
CA CYS A 255 -24.65 9.63 -8.00
C CYS A 255 -25.98 9.47 -7.26
N GLU A 256 -26.83 8.56 -7.73
CA GLU A 256 -28.11 8.25 -7.09
C GLU A 256 -27.85 7.42 -5.84
N THR A 257 -28.04 8.05 -4.67
CA THR A 257 -27.90 7.36 -3.38
C THR A 257 -29.25 6.90 -2.85
N ALA A 258 -29.32 5.65 -2.42
CA ALA A 258 -30.41 5.10 -1.64
C ALA A 258 -30.46 5.83 -0.30
N ALA A 259 -31.52 6.62 -0.08
CA ALA A 259 -31.64 7.50 1.07
C ALA A 259 -31.63 6.76 2.42
N ASP A 260 -31.97 5.47 2.43
CA ASP A 260 -31.96 4.61 3.61
C ASP A 260 -30.63 3.87 3.84
N HIS A 261 -29.74 3.82 2.84
CA HIS A 261 -28.43 3.18 2.89
C HIS A 261 -27.35 4.01 2.17
N PRO A 262 -27.08 5.25 2.64
CA PRO A 262 -26.02 6.05 2.05
C PRO A 262 -24.67 5.33 2.22
N PRO A 263 -23.77 5.45 1.24
CA PRO A 263 -22.43 4.91 1.38
C PRO A 263 -21.73 5.60 2.56
N PRO A 264 -20.85 4.89 3.30
CA PRO A 264 -20.04 5.55 4.31
C PRO A 264 -19.14 6.58 3.63
N ALA A 265 -18.90 7.72 4.29
CA ALA A 265 -17.85 8.66 3.84
C ALA A 265 -16.46 8.22 4.32
N GLU A 266 -16.42 7.35 5.32
CA GLU A 266 -15.22 6.83 5.94
C GLU A 266 -15.50 5.50 6.61
N VAL A 267 -14.52 4.60 6.57
CA VAL A 267 -14.49 3.34 7.29
C VAL A 267 -13.18 3.22 8.08
N THR A 268 -13.14 2.34 9.08
CA THR A 268 -11.94 2.12 9.91
C THR A 268 -11.65 0.63 10.03
N THR A 269 -10.40 0.23 9.81
CA THR A 269 -9.99 -1.18 9.90
C THR A 269 -10.11 -1.73 11.32
N GLY A 270 -10.60 -2.97 11.44
CA GLY A 270 -10.63 -3.75 12.68
C GLY A 270 -9.27 -4.28 13.09
N ASP A 271 -9.22 -5.11 14.13
CA ASP A 271 -7.98 -5.65 14.70
C ASP A 271 -7.15 -6.49 13.71
N ASP A 272 -7.80 -7.06 12.70
CA ASP A 272 -7.20 -7.84 11.62
C ASP A 272 -6.81 -6.98 10.40
N GLY A 273 -6.87 -5.66 10.51
CA GLY A 273 -6.52 -4.73 9.43
C GLY A 273 -7.53 -4.71 8.29
N THR A 274 -8.71 -5.30 8.47
CA THR A 274 -9.77 -5.33 7.45
C THR A 274 -10.98 -4.51 7.88
N VAL A 275 -11.72 -3.99 6.90
CA VAL A 275 -13.06 -3.46 7.09
C VAL A 275 -13.94 -3.83 5.91
N ARG A 276 -15.16 -4.25 6.21
CA ARG A 276 -16.20 -4.51 5.21
C ARG A 276 -17.26 -3.43 5.30
N TRP A 277 -17.66 -2.91 4.15
CA TRP A 277 -18.87 -2.11 4.03
C TRP A 277 -19.70 -2.57 2.84
N GLU A 278 -20.98 -2.26 2.90
CA GLU A 278 -21.98 -2.69 1.91
C GLU A 278 -22.48 -1.49 1.13
N ASN A 279 -22.75 -1.74 -0.15
CA ASN A 279 -23.19 -0.71 -1.06
C ASN A 279 -24.46 -1.11 -1.80
N TYR A 280 -25.48 -0.27 -1.65
CA TYR A 280 -26.83 -0.47 -2.19
C TYR A 280 -27.16 0.56 -3.28
N ASN A 281 -26.26 1.49 -3.56
CA ASN A 281 -26.53 2.66 -4.40
C ASN A 281 -26.24 2.30 -5.85
N PRO A 282 -27.21 2.26 -6.78
CA PRO A 282 -26.93 1.91 -8.17
C PRO A 282 -26.18 3.04 -8.89
N ARG A 283 -25.29 2.68 -9.83
CA ARG A 283 -24.60 3.61 -10.74
C ARG A 283 -23.71 4.64 -10.05
N CYS A 284 -23.08 4.24 -8.95
CA CYS A 284 -22.12 5.05 -8.22
C CYS A 284 -20.72 4.49 -8.47
N PHE A 285 -19.77 5.38 -8.79
CA PHE A 285 -18.34 5.10 -8.77
C PHE A 285 -17.79 5.56 -7.43
N PHE A 286 -17.11 4.65 -6.74
CA PHE A 286 -16.44 4.92 -5.48
C PHE A 286 -14.94 4.93 -5.68
N HIS A 287 -14.31 5.77 -4.87
CA HIS A 287 -12.88 5.94 -4.77
C HIS A 287 -12.48 5.72 -3.32
N GLU A 288 -11.49 4.87 -3.07
CA GLU A 288 -10.96 4.66 -1.72
C GLU A 288 -9.52 5.08 -1.59
N ARG A 289 -9.17 5.66 -0.45
CA ARG A 289 -7.77 5.96 -0.09
C ARG A 289 -7.57 5.97 1.42
N VAL A 290 -6.36 5.67 1.87
CA VAL A 290 -6.01 5.75 3.30
C VAL A 290 -5.99 7.22 3.74
N ALA A 291 -6.69 7.53 4.83
CA ALA A 291 -6.74 8.87 5.40
C ALA A 291 -5.45 9.22 6.14
N ASP A 292 -5.20 10.53 6.32
CA ASP A 292 -4.11 11.08 7.11
C ASP A 292 -2.68 10.64 6.68
N ALA A 293 -2.55 10.06 5.48
CA ALA A 293 -1.28 9.65 4.87
C ALA A 293 -1.35 9.86 3.35
N PRO A 294 -0.20 10.05 2.67
CA PRO A 294 -0.15 9.91 1.22
C PRO A 294 -0.62 8.51 0.83
N SER A 295 -1.53 8.43 -0.13
CA SER A 295 -2.16 7.18 -0.53
C SER A 295 -2.47 7.21 -2.01
N ASP A 296 -2.27 6.07 -2.68
CA ASP A 296 -2.96 5.77 -3.93
C ASP A 296 -4.46 5.83 -3.70
N THR A 297 -5.19 6.02 -4.79
CA THR A 297 -6.64 5.95 -4.81
C THR A 297 -7.05 4.69 -5.57
N ALA A 298 -7.75 3.76 -4.93
CA ALA A 298 -8.43 2.68 -5.63
C ALA A 298 -9.67 3.26 -6.33
N ILE A 299 -9.77 3.11 -7.65
CA ILE A 299 -10.88 3.67 -8.45
C ILE A 299 -11.71 2.56 -9.10
N GLU A 300 -12.78 2.95 -9.79
CA GLU A 300 -13.68 2.04 -10.51
C GLU A 300 -14.40 1.01 -9.61
N ILE A 301 -14.60 1.36 -8.34
CA ILE A 301 -15.42 0.56 -7.44
C ILE A 301 -16.87 0.89 -7.78
N TYR A 302 -17.51 0.07 -8.61
CA TYR A 302 -18.76 0.43 -9.27
C TYR A 302 -19.92 -0.50 -8.90
N THR A 303 -21.09 0.11 -8.76
CA THR A 303 -22.35 -0.60 -8.48
C THR A 303 -23.20 -0.79 -9.72
N GLY A 304 -22.92 -1.84 -10.46
CA GLY A 304 -23.80 -2.33 -11.51
C GLY A 304 -24.76 -3.39 -11.00
N ILE A 305 -25.86 -3.01 -10.35
CA ILE A 305 -27.02 -3.91 -10.25
C ILE A 305 -27.79 -3.75 -11.57
N TRP A 306 -27.62 -4.71 -12.48
CA TRP A 306 -28.42 -4.77 -13.70
C TRP A 306 -29.65 -5.62 -13.41
N GLU A 307 -30.74 -5.01 -12.94
CA GLU A 307 -32.03 -5.70 -12.84
C GLU A 307 -32.87 -5.44 -14.11
N ASP A 308 -33.33 -6.55 -14.70
CA ASP A 308 -34.46 -6.73 -15.61
C ASP A 308 -34.85 -5.55 -16.52
N GLN A 309 -34.23 -5.50 -17.71
CA GLN A 309 -34.91 -4.92 -18.88
C GLN A 309 -35.58 -6.03 -19.69
N GLU A 310 -36.92 -6.06 -19.67
CA GLU A 310 -37.68 -6.66 -20.77
C GLU A 310 -37.46 -5.79 -22.01
N ASP A 311 -37.04 -6.40 -23.11
CA ASP A 311 -37.00 -5.68 -24.38
C ASP A 311 -38.42 -5.25 -24.81
N GLY A 312 -38.51 -4.39 -25.83
CA GLY A 312 -39.80 -3.92 -26.36
C GLY A 312 -40.73 -5.02 -26.89
N GLY A 313 -40.31 -6.29 -26.87
CA GLY A 313 -41.07 -7.48 -27.22
C GLY A 313 -41.48 -8.36 -26.02
N GLY A 314 -41.15 -8.00 -24.79
CA GLY A 314 -41.46 -8.78 -23.58
C GLY A 314 -40.55 -10.01 -23.40
N GLY A 315 -39.40 -10.05 -24.07
CA GLY A 315 -38.37 -11.05 -23.82
C GLY A 315 -37.57 -10.66 -22.57
N ARG A 316 -37.51 -11.55 -21.58
CA ARG A 316 -36.50 -11.45 -20.52
C ARG A 316 -35.14 -11.79 -21.14
N CYS A 317 -34.14 -10.95 -20.91
CA CYS A 317 -32.76 -11.15 -21.35
C CYS A 317 -32.13 -12.37 -20.68
N ASN A 318 -32.48 -13.57 -21.14
CA ASN A 318 -31.74 -14.80 -20.91
C ASN A 318 -30.83 -15.00 -22.10
N TYR A 319 -29.54 -14.65 -22.03
CA TYR A 319 -28.62 -15.12 -23.07
C TYR A 319 -27.16 -15.25 -22.63
N CYS A 320 -26.72 -16.51 -22.60
CA CYS A 320 -25.45 -16.93 -23.19
C CYS A 320 -25.50 -18.43 -23.46
N SER A 321 -25.84 -18.84 -24.69
CA SER A 321 -25.82 -20.24 -25.10
C SER A 321 -24.44 -20.75 -25.53
N THR A 322 -23.37 -19.93 -25.46
CA THR A 322 -22.00 -20.40 -25.71
C THR A 322 -20.99 -19.33 -25.29
N PHE A 323 -20.38 -19.53 -24.11
CA PHE A 323 -19.10 -18.99 -23.65
C PHE A 323 -18.81 -17.48 -23.83
N ALA A 324 -18.87 -16.78 -22.70
CA ALA A 324 -18.31 -15.44 -22.40
C ALA A 324 -19.14 -14.20 -22.82
N GLU A 325 -20.22 -13.92 -22.10
CA GLU A 325 -20.67 -12.54 -21.85
C GLU A 325 -20.94 -12.35 -20.35
N ASN A 326 -20.71 -11.13 -19.86
CA ASN A 326 -20.68 -10.73 -18.45
C ASN A 326 -21.87 -11.29 -17.66
N VAL A 327 -21.54 -12.04 -16.61
CA VAL A 327 -22.53 -12.68 -15.74
C VAL A 327 -23.24 -11.59 -14.95
N TRP A 328 -24.56 -11.54 -15.10
CA TRP A 328 -25.46 -10.88 -14.16
C TRP A 328 -25.15 -11.37 -12.75
N GLY A 329 -24.61 -10.51 -11.88
CA GLY A 329 -24.12 -10.95 -10.59
C GLY A 329 -23.84 -9.80 -9.65
N HIS A 330 -23.97 -10.11 -8.37
CA HIS A 330 -23.49 -9.29 -7.27
C HIS A 330 -21.95 -9.29 -7.31
N TRP A 331 -21.38 -8.19 -7.77
CA TRP A 331 -19.93 -7.98 -7.76
C TRP A 331 -19.51 -7.50 -6.39
N SER A 332 -18.47 -8.09 -5.83
CA SER A 332 -17.84 -7.60 -4.61
C SER A 332 -16.39 -7.26 -4.91
N TYR A 333 -15.81 -6.44 -4.04
CA TYR A 333 -14.48 -5.87 -4.23
C TYR A 333 -13.60 -6.25 -3.05
N THR A 334 -12.33 -6.52 -3.34
CA THR A 334 -11.26 -6.55 -2.33
C THR A 334 -10.19 -5.55 -2.70
N ILE A 335 -10.00 -4.55 -1.85
CA ILE A 335 -9.03 -3.48 -2.04
C ILE A 335 -7.96 -3.64 -0.97
N THR A 336 -6.70 -3.77 -1.38
CA THR A 336 -5.58 -3.90 -0.44
C THR A 336 -4.64 -2.71 -0.59
N PHE A 337 -4.56 -1.91 0.46
CA PHE A 337 -3.55 -0.87 0.64
C PHE A 337 -2.37 -1.43 1.42
N GLN A 338 -1.15 -1.22 0.92
CA GLN A 338 0.07 -1.57 1.64
C GLN A 338 0.97 -0.35 1.79
N ARG A 339 1.41 -0.09 3.02
CA ARG A 339 2.41 0.95 3.28
C ARG A 339 3.70 0.60 2.53
N THR A 340 4.16 1.50 1.66
CA THR A 340 5.31 1.26 0.77
C THR A 340 6.38 2.32 1.02
N PRO A 341 7.36 2.05 1.90
CA PRO A 341 8.49 2.93 2.10
C PRO A 341 9.25 3.14 0.79
N GLY A 342 9.58 4.40 0.48
CA GLY A 342 10.31 4.75 -0.75
C GLY A 342 9.44 4.89 -1.99
N ALA A 343 8.10 4.81 -1.88
CA ALA A 343 7.22 5.27 -2.95
C ALA A 343 7.54 6.72 -3.32
N THR A 344 7.59 7.00 -4.63
CA THR A 344 7.92 8.32 -5.17
C THR A 344 6.73 9.02 -5.84
N GLU A 345 5.62 8.31 -5.98
CA GLU A 345 4.40 8.81 -6.64
C GLU A 345 3.14 8.17 -6.04
N LEU A 346 2.02 8.86 -6.23
CA LEU A 346 0.66 8.41 -5.94
C LEU A 346 -0.10 8.23 -7.25
N CYS A 347 -0.85 7.14 -7.36
CA CYS A 347 -1.56 6.76 -8.57
C CYS A 347 -3.04 6.50 -8.27
N GLU A 348 -3.87 6.64 -9.30
CA GLU A 348 -5.19 6.05 -9.34
C GLU A 348 -5.05 4.62 -9.88
N VAL A 349 -5.57 3.63 -9.16
CA VAL A 349 -5.41 2.22 -9.48
C VAL A 349 -6.79 1.62 -9.78
N PRO A 350 -7.10 1.34 -11.06
CA PRO A 350 -8.39 0.82 -11.45
C PRO A 350 -8.59 -0.61 -10.97
N SER A 351 -9.83 -1.07 -10.97
CA SER A 351 -10.13 -2.44 -10.57
C SER A 351 -9.58 -3.43 -11.60
N ASP A 352 -9.01 -4.56 -11.17
CA ASP A 352 -8.74 -5.67 -12.07
C ASP A 352 -9.98 -6.55 -12.16
N HIS A 353 -10.65 -6.48 -13.31
CA HIS A 353 -11.89 -7.22 -13.52
C HIS A 353 -11.57 -8.68 -13.85
N ALA A 354 -11.63 -9.57 -12.85
CA ALA A 354 -11.64 -11.01 -13.12
C ALA A 354 -12.87 -11.36 -13.98
N GLY A 355 -12.64 -11.59 -15.27
CA GLY A 355 -13.64 -12.14 -16.18
C GLY A 355 -14.31 -11.16 -17.14
N GLN A 356 -14.03 -9.86 -17.10
CA GLN A 356 -14.62 -8.88 -18.04
C GLN A 356 -13.73 -8.54 -19.24
N ALA A 357 -12.74 -9.36 -19.55
CA ALA A 357 -11.84 -9.09 -20.68
C ALA A 357 -12.62 -9.10 -22.02
N ARG A 358 -12.90 -7.88 -22.53
CA ARG A 358 -13.17 -7.51 -23.94
C ARG A 358 -14.54 -7.74 -24.59
N CYS A 359 -15.58 -8.18 -23.89
CA CYS A 359 -16.85 -8.50 -24.59
C CYS A 359 -17.83 -7.33 -24.83
N SER A 360 -17.57 -6.10 -24.37
CA SER A 360 -18.44 -4.96 -24.71
C SER A 360 -17.69 -3.63 -24.83
N PRO A 361 -17.79 -2.92 -25.97
CA PRO A 361 -17.27 -1.56 -26.14
C PRO A 361 -18.09 -0.49 -25.37
N LEU A 362 -19.09 -0.89 -24.59
CA LEU A 362 -19.95 -0.01 -23.78
C LEU A 362 -19.68 -0.13 -22.28
N LEU A 363 -18.65 -0.88 -21.86
CA LEU A 363 -18.26 -0.89 -20.45
C LEU A 363 -17.65 0.47 -20.10
N HIS A 364 -18.21 1.09 -19.07
CA HIS A 364 -17.74 2.36 -18.52
C HIS A 364 -16.54 2.06 -17.62
N TRP A 365 -15.34 2.25 -18.17
CA TRP A 365 -14.09 2.19 -17.41
C TRP A 365 -13.69 3.60 -17.02
N GLU A 366 -13.26 3.78 -15.77
CA GLU A 366 -12.60 5.03 -15.38
C GLU A 366 -11.14 4.93 -15.80
N GLU A 367 -10.72 5.76 -16.76
CA GLU A 367 -9.32 5.81 -17.15
C GLU A 367 -8.52 6.42 -16.00
N PRO A 368 -7.52 5.72 -15.43
CA PRO A 368 -6.73 6.26 -14.34
C PRO A 368 -5.99 7.51 -14.82
N GLY A 369 -5.96 8.53 -13.97
CA GLY A 369 -5.11 9.70 -14.16
C GLY A 369 -3.62 9.35 -14.14
N ALA A 370 -2.80 10.32 -14.56
CA ALA A 370 -1.35 10.20 -14.41
C ALA A 370 -0.95 10.17 -12.93
N CYS A 371 0.02 9.34 -12.57
CA CYS A 371 0.57 9.35 -11.22
C CYS A 371 1.18 10.72 -10.89
N THR A 372 0.96 11.16 -9.65
CA THR A 372 1.45 12.44 -9.13
C THR A 372 2.67 12.20 -8.25
N PRO A 373 3.79 12.92 -8.45
CA PRO A 373 4.96 12.82 -7.56
C PRO A 373 4.63 13.15 -6.11
N LEU A 374 5.27 12.43 -5.17
CA LEU A 374 5.12 12.60 -3.71
C LEU A 374 5.87 13.79 -3.12
#